data_AF-A0A971KPP0-F1
#
_entry.id   AF-A0A971KPP0-F1
#
_cell.length_a   1.000
_cell.length_b   1.000
_cell.length_c   1.000
_cell.angle_alpha   90.00
_cell.angle_beta   90.00
_cell.angle_gamma   90.00
#
_symmetry.space_group_name_H-M   'P 1'
#
loop_
_entity.id
_entity.type
_entity.pdbx_description
1 polymer ?
#
loop_
_entity_poly.entity_id
_entity_poly.type
_entity_poly.pdbx_seq_one_letter_code
_entity_poly.pdbx_strand_id
1 'polypeptide(L)'
;MEQLSAFFVLFPFLTSPDKSWRAGSLALVSVIGFLWMTSVSAQLIFDIPLLVSLRIPALMAIQSVELPLLFLERLSSVYMATWIAQAFVTIALTLWLAAAGLSYWTKTQGHQVYVFPLLPLVYLLATIPTTFEDGDQLAEWLSIAGAYLQIVLPAVLLLIAILRKEGESAGSK
;
A
#
# COMPACT_ATOMS: atom_id res chain seq x y z
N MET A 1 2.68 4.00 -2.33
CA MET A 1 1.85 5.06 -1.70
C MET A 1 0.40 4.62 -1.43
N GLU A 2 -0.08 3.54 -2.04
CA GLU A 2 -1.41 2.95 -1.81
C GLU A 2 -1.77 2.70 -0.33
N GLN A 3 -0.80 2.31 0.51
CA GLN A 3 -1.08 1.98 1.92
C GLN A 3 -1.32 3.22 2.80
N LEU A 4 -0.92 4.42 2.34
CA LEU A 4 -1.14 5.67 3.08
C LEU A 4 -2.61 6.14 3.00
N SER A 5 -3.34 5.84 1.92
CA SER A 5 -4.77 6.18 1.83
C SER A 5 -5.60 5.37 2.82
N ALA A 6 -5.24 4.11 3.06
CA ALA A 6 -5.87 3.29 4.09
C ALA A 6 -5.70 3.92 5.47
N PHE A 7 -4.55 4.55 5.75
CA PHE A 7 -4.33 5.28 7.00
C PHE A 7 -5.30 6.47 7.15
N PHE A 8 -5.56 7.24 6.09
CA PHE A 8 -6.57 8.32 6.11
C PHE A 8 -7.99 7.79 6.37
N VAL A 9 -8.35 6.64 5.79
CA VAL A 9 -9.66 6.02 6.01
C VAL A 9 -9.77 5.42 7.41
N LEU A 10 -8.66 4.93 7.99
CA LEU A 10 -8.60 4.35 9.34
C LEU A 10 -8.46 5.40 10.45
N PHE A 11 -7.99 6.61 10.12
CA PHE A 11 -7.81 7.70 11.08
C PHE A 11 -9.08 8.05 11.90
N PRO A 12 -10.29 8.11 11.31
CA PRO A 12 -11.54 8.33 12.06
C PRO A 12 -11.90 7.19 13.02
N PHE A 13 -11.31 6.00 12.84
CA PHE A 13 -11.55 4.83 13.68
C PHE A 13 -10.55 4.73 14.85
N LEU A 14 -9.65 5.71 15.02
CA LEU A 14 -8.71 5.74 16.13
C LEU A 14 -9.40 6.17 17.44
N THR A 15 -9.30 5.32 18.46
CA THR A 15 -9.94 5.50 19.77
C THR A 15 -9.34 6.63 20.62
N SER A 16 -8.15 7.14 20.26
CA SER A 16 -7.45 8.16 21.05
C SER A 16 -6.55 9.06 20.17
N PRO A 17 -7.05 10.20 19.68
CA PRO A 17 -6.31 11.08 18.76
C PRO A 17 -5.07 11.71 19.39
N ASP A 18 -5.07 11.99 20.70
CA ASP A 18 -4.01 12.74 21.39
C ASP A 18 -2.69 11.96 21.54
N LYS A 19 -2.76 10.62 21.59
CA LYS A 19 -1.58 9.73 21.60
C LYS A 19 -1.19 9.25 20.20
N SER A 20 -1.99 9.56 19.19
CA SER A 20 -1.81 9.09 17.81
C SER A 20 -0.52 9.61 17.19
N TRP A 21 -0.12 10.86 17.47
CA TRP A 21 1.09 11.45 16.88
C TRP A 21 2.38 10.73 17.30
N ARG A 22 2.50 10.35 18.59
CA ARG A 22 3.69 9.64 19.10
C ARG A 22 3.77 8.21 18.56
N ALA A 23 2.62 7.52 18.52
CA ALA A 23 2.56 6.17 17.96
C ALA A 23 2.81 6.17 16.44
N GLY A 24 2.24 7.14 15.73
CA GLY A 24 2.41 7.30 14.28
C GLY A 24 3.84 7.67 13.89
N SER A 25 4.48 8.60 14.61
CA SER A 25 5.89 8.93 14.37
C SER A 25 6.83 7.78 14.67
N LEU A 26 6.60 7.02 15.76
CA LEU A 26 7.39 5.83 16.07
C LEU A 26 7.24 4.75 14.98
N ALA A 27 6.01 4.52 14.50
CA ALA A 27 5.74 3.58 13.41
C ALA A 27 6.40 4.03 12.09
N LEU A 28 6.39 5.32 11.79
CA LEU A 28 7.03 5.85 10.59
C LEU A 28 8.55 5.63 10.64
N VAL A 29 9.18 5.96 11.77
CA VAL A 29 10.62 5.77 11.97
C VAL A 29 11.01 4.30 11.89
N SER A 30 10.21 3.40 12.48
CA SER A 30 10.50 1.96 12.42
C SER A 30 10.40 1.42 10.99
N VAL A 31 9.40 1.84 10.22
CA VAL A 31 9.26 1.46 8.80
C VAL A 31 10.42 1.98 7.96
N ILE A 32 10.79 3.26 8.11
CA ILE A 32 11.92 3.85 7.39
C ILE A 32 13.22 3.13 7.74
N GLY A 33 13.46 2.86 9.03
CA GLY A 33 14.65 2.14 9.48
C GLY A 33 14.74 0.73 8.90
N PHE A 34 13.62 0.00 8.88
CA PHE A 34 13.53 -1.32 8.28
C PHE A 34 13.82 -1.29 6.78
N LEU A 35 13.17 -0.37 6.04
CA LEU A 35 13.41 -0.20 4.60
C LEU A 35 14.88 0.11 4.31
N TRP A 36 15.49 1.04 5.05
CA TRP A 36 16.89 1.40 4.90
C TRP A 36 17.83 0.21 5.14
N MET A 37 17.58 -0.58 6.20
CA MET A 37 18.34 -1.79 6.49
C MET A 37 18.27 -2.82 5.35
N THR A 38 17.08 -3.02 4.75
CA THR A 38 16.92 -3.93 3.62
C THR A 38 17.64 -3.43 2.36
N SER A 39 17.59 -2.12 2.08
CA SER A 39 18.29 -1.53 0.93
C SER A 39 19.80 -1.66 1.04
N VAL A 40 20.37 -1.37 2.22
CA VAL A 40 21.82 -1.53 2.47
C VAL A 40 22.21 -3.00 2.33
N SER A 41 21.43 -3.93 2.88
CA SER A 41 21.71 -5.37 2.75
C SER A 41 21.73 -5.84 1.29
N ALA A 42 20.81 -5.33 0.45
CA ALA A 42 20.81 -5.66 -0.98
C ALA A 42 22.05 -5.12 -1.71
N GLN A 43 22.50 -3.91 -1.38
CA GLN A 43 23.70 -3.28 -1.93
C GLN A 43 25.00 -3.99 -1.54
N LEU A 44 25.01 -4.73 -0.42
CA LEU A 44 26.17 -5.52 0.00
C LEU A 44 26.28 -6.87 -0.73
N ILE A 45 25.16 -7.41 -1.24
CA ILE A 45 25.11 -8.72 -1.89
C ILE A 45 25.31 -8.61 -3.41
N PHE A 46 24.87 -7.51 -4.01
CA PHE A 46 24.85 -7.33 -5.46
C PHE A 46 25.53 -6.04 -5.90
N ASP A 47 26.24 -6.09 -7.02
CA ASP A 47 26.76 -4.89 -7.68
C ASP A 47 25.63 -3.97 -8.14
N ILE A 48 25.86 -2.65 -8.08
CA ILE A 48 24.86 -1.60 -8.39
C ILE A 48 24.19 -1.79 -9.77
N PRO A 49 24.92 -2.11 -10.86
CA PRO A 49 24.30 -2.31 -12.17
C PRO A 49 23.39 -3.55 -12.21
N LEU A 50 23.77 -4.62 -11.51
CA LEU A 50 22.98 -5.84 -11.41
C LEU A 50 21.69 -5.56 -10.64
N LEU A 51 21.75 -4.86 -9.50
CA LEU A 51 20.58 -4.47 -8.71
C LEU A 51 19.51 -3.72 -9.50
N VAL A 52 19.91 -2.79 -10.37
CA VAL A 52 18.97 -2.01 -11.18
C VAL A 52 18.26 -2.88 -12.21
N SER A 53 18.89 -3.94 -12.69
CA SER A 53 18.29 -4.92 -13.61
C SER A 53 17.40 -5.97 -12.91
N LEU A 54 17.59 -6.16 -11.60
CA LEU A 54 16.85 -7.13 -10.82
C LEU A 54 15.49 -6.56 -10.38
N ARG A 55 14.41 -7.08 -10.96
CA ARG A 55 13.04 -6.71 -10.59
C ARG A 55 12.63 -7.21 -9.20
N ILE A 56 13.18 -8.35 -8.76
CA ILE A 56 12.92 -8.94 -7.43
C ILE A 56 14.26 -9.28 -6.76
N PRO A 57 15.01 -8.28 -6.27
CA PRO A 57 16.35 -8.48 -5.71
C PRO A 57 16.37 -9.49 -4.56
N ALA A 58 15.35 -9.48 -3.70
CA ALA A 58 15.26 -10.39 -2.56
C ALA A 58 15.20 -11.87 -2.99
N LEU A 59 14.43 -12.20 -4.04
CA LEU A 59 14.32 -13.56 -4.54
C LEU A 59 15.64 -14.01 -5.19
N MET A 60 16.26 -13.11 -5.96
CA MET A 60 17.55 -13.36 -6.59
C MET A 60 18.65 -13.54 -5.54
N ALA A 61 18.56 -12.86 -4.38
CA ALA A 61 19.54 -12.99 -3.31
C ALA A 61 19.50 -14.39 -2.73
N ILE A 62 18.28 -14.88 -2.45
CA ILE A 62 18.04 -16.24 -1.96
C ILE A 62 18.56 -17.28 -2.96
N GLN A 63 18.35 -17.06 -4.26
CA GLN A 63 18.79 -17.97 -5.31
C GLN A 63 20.30 -17.91 -5.60
N SER A 64 20.95 -16.75 -5.40
CA SER A 64 22.39 -16.57 -5.65
C SER A 64 23.28 -17.29 -4.63
N VAL A 65 22.73 -17.62 -3.46
CA VAL A 65 23.45 -18.33 -2.40
C VAL A 65 23.33 -19.83 -2.68
N GLU A 66 24.20 -20.34 -3.55
CA GLU A 66 24.41 -21.78 -3.78
C GLU A 66 25.12 -22.44 -2.59
N LEU A 67 24.49 -22.48 -1.43
CA LEU A 67 24.98 -23.28 -0.32
C LEU A 67 24.46 -24.71 -0.47
N PRO A 68 25.30 -25.76 -0.36
CA PRO A 68 24.92 -27.17 -0.55
C PRO A 68 23.93 -27.73 0.51
N LEU A 69 23.32 -26.86 1.32
CA LEU A 69 22.31 -27.19 2.30
C LEU A 69 20.92 -27.18 1.64
N LEU A 70 20.29 -28.36 1.56
CA LEU A 70 18.91 -28.66 1.11
C LEU A 70 17.79 -27.71 1.58
N PHE A 71 18.06 -26.81 2.54
CA PHE A 71 17.09 -25.88 3.12
C PHE A 71 16.90 -24.60 2.30
N LEU A 72 17.93 -24.11 1.57
CA LEU A 72 17.86 -22.85 0.84
C LEU A 72 17.09 -22.94 -0.49
N GLU A 73 17.16 -24.08 -1.18
CA GLU A 73 16.31 -24.33 -2.36
C GLU A 73 14.82 -24.18 -2.02
N ARG A 74 14.40 -24.65 -0.84
CA ARG A 74 13.01 -24.52 -0.35
C ARG A 74 12.66 -23.13 0.16
N LEU A 75 13.64 -22.30 0.54
CA LEU A 75 13.39 -20.94 1.01
C LEU A 75 12.81 -20.05 -0.11
N SER A 76 13.19 -20.31 -1.36
CA SER A 76 12.57 -19.66 -2.53
C SER A 76 11.05 -19.94 -2.59
N SER A 77 10.64 -21.19 -2.39
CA SER A 77 9.23 -21.60 -2.35
C SER A 77 8.49 -21.03 -1.14
N VAL A 78 9.13 -20.98 0.03
CA VAL A 78 8.54 -20.37 1.24
C VAL A 78 8.34 -18.86 1.03
N TYR A 79 9.32 -18.16 0.47
CA TYR A 79 9.21 -16.75 0.13
C TYR A 79 8.02 -16.49 -0.80
N MET A 80 7.88 -17.27 -1.88
CA MET A 80 6.75 -17.15 -2.80
C MET A 80 5.41 -17.43 -2.11
N ALA A 81 5.32 -18.44 -1.25
CA ALA A 81 4.10 -18.74 -0.50
C ALA A 81 3.70 -17.58 0.43
N THR A 82 4.65 -17.02 1.19
CA THR A 82 4.40 -15.86 2.05
C THR A 82 4.01 -14.64 1.22
N TRP A 83 4.66 -14.42 0.09
CA TRP A 83 4.37 -13.30 -0.80
C TRP A 83 2.96 -13.39 -1.41
N ILE A 84 2.54 -14.58 -1.86
CA ILE A 84 1.18 -14.83 -2.35
C ILE A 84 0.15 -14.59 -1.24
N ALA A 85 0.41 -15.07 -0.03
CA ALA A 85 -0.48 -14.83 1.11
C ALA A 85 -0.62 -13.33 1.42
N GLN A 86 0.48 -12.58 1.39
CA GLN A 86 0.47 -11.13 1.56
C GLN A 86 -0.31 -10.42 0.44
N ALA A 87 -0.12 -10.84 -0.82
CA ALA A 87 -0.86 -10.30 -1.95
C ALA A 87 -2.36 -10.53 -1.79
N PHE A 88 -2.77 -11.73 -1.38
CA PHE A 88 -4.17 -12.05 -1.15
C PHE A 88 -4.82 -11.16 -0.09
N VAL A 89 -4.16 -11.00 1.07
CA VAL A 89 -4.65 -10.12 2.15
C VAL A 89 -4.75 -8.67 1.66
N THR A 90 -3.77 -8.21 0.89
CA THR A 90 -3.75 -6.84 0.36
C THR A 90 -4.91 -6.62 -0.60
N ILE A 91 -5.11 -7.52 -1.57
CA ILE A 91 -6.20 -7.44 -2.55
C ILE A 91 -7.56 -7.46 -1.85
N ALA A 92 -7.75 -8.36 -0.88
CA ALA A 92 -8.99 -8.46 -0.12
C ALA A 92 -9.29 -7.16 0.65
N LEU A 93 -8.28 -6.59 1.31
CA LEU A 93 -8.40 -5.34 2.05
C LEU A 93 -8.73 -4.16 1.11
N THR A 94 -8.02 -4.02 -0.01
CA THR A 94 -8.26 -2.93 -0.97
C THR A 94 -9.62 -3.05 -1.65
N LEU A 95 -10.05 -4.27 -1.97
CA LEU A 95 -11.38 -4.51 -2.54
C LEU A 95 -12.48 -4.16 -1.53
N TRP A 96 -12.29 -4.52 -0.26
CA TRP A 96 -13.19 -4.14 0.81
C TRP A 96 -13.26 -2.63 1.00
N LEU A 97 -12.12 -1.94 1.00
CA LEU A 97 -12.05 -0.47 1.12
C LEU A 97 -12.78 0.22 -0.05
N ALA A 98 -12.59 -0.26 -1.28
CA ALA A 98 -13.29 0.27 -2.45
C ALA A 98 -14.80 0.06 -2.36
N ALA A 99 -15.24 -1.15 -1.99
CA ALA A 99 -16.65 -1.49 -1.85
C ALA A 99 -17.33 -0.72 -0.70
N ALA A 100 -16.65 -0.58 0.43
CA ALA A 100 -17.12 0.22 1.56
C ALA A 100 -17.21 1.71 1.19
N GLY A 101 -16.19 2.24 0.51
CA GLY A 101 -16.19 3.61 -0.01
C GLY A 101 -17.38 3.90 -0.93
N LEU A 102 -17.65 3.00 -1.88
CA LEU A 102 -18.84 3.10 -2.74
C LEU A 102 -20.14 3.06 -1.93
N SER A 103 -20.24 2.15 -0.96
CA SER A 103 -21.41 2.02 -0.09
C SER A 103 -21.73 3.30 0.67
N TYR A 104 -20.70 4.02 1.16
CA TYR A 104 -20.87 5.31 1.82
C TYR A 104 -21.33 6.40 0.83
N TRP A 105 -20.77 6.42 -0.37
CA TRP A 105 -21.13 7.41 -1.39
C TRP A 105 -22.56 7.25 -1.91
N THR A 106 -23.00 6.01 -2.10
CA THR A 106 -24.36 5.68 -2.58
C THR A 106 -25.39 5.50 -1.47
N LYS A 107 -24.98 5.61 -0.19
CA LYS A 107 -25.81 5.41 1.01
C LYS A 107 -26.50 4.04 1.05
N THR A 108 -25.87 3.02 0.45
CA THR A 108 -26.41 1.65 0.43
C THR A 108 -26.08 0.93 1.73
N GLN A 109 -27.01 0.10 2.24
CA GLN A 109 -26.79 -0.70 3.44
C GLN A 109 -25.98 -1.96 3.10
N GLY A 110 -24.65 -1.82 3.09
CA GLY A 110 -23.73 -2.95 3.04
C GLY A 110 -22.80 -2.96 1.83
N HIS A 111 -21.50 -3.04 2.11
CA HIS A 111 -20.43 -3.15 1.12
C HIS A 111 -20.52 -4.38 0.19
N GLN A 112 -21.17 -5.46 0.61
CA GLN A 112 -21.23 -6.73 -0.14
C GLN A 112 -21.85 -6.56 -1.55
N VAL A 113 -22.78 -5.62 -1.70
CA VAL A 113 -23.42 -5.31 -2.99
C VAL A 113 -22.40 -4.84 -4.04
N TYR A 114 -21.34 -4.16 -3.60
CA TYR A 114 -20.30 -3.62 -4.47
C TYR A 114 -19.12 -4.57 -4.69
N VAL A 115 -18.88 -5.51 -3.77
CA VAL A 115 -17.79 -6.50 -3.92
C VAL A 115 -18.00 -7.36 -5.17
N PHE A 116 -19.22 -7.85 -5.39
CA PHE A 116 -19.56 -8.71 -6.54
C PHE A 116 -19.29 -8.08 -7.90
N PRO A 117 -19.69 -6.83 -8.20
CA PRO A 117 -19.36 -6.18 -9.47
C PRO A 117 -17.92 -5.66 -9.54
N LEU A 118 -17.31 -5.27 -8.41
CA LEU A 118 -15.91 -4.82 -8.40
C LEU A 118 -14.93 -5.94 -8.75
N LEU A 119 -15.19 -7.17 -8.32
CA LEU A 119 -14.30 -8.30 -8.54
C LEU A 119 -14.02 -8.60 -10.03
N PRO A 120 -15.04 -8.79 -10.91
CA PRO A 120 -14.80 -8.97 -12.34
C PRO A 120 -14.24 -7.71 -12.99
N LEU A 121 -14.58 -6.51 -12.51
CA LEU A 121 -14.03 -5.27 -13.04
C LEU A 121 -12.53 -5.18 -12.78
N VAL A 122 -12.08 -5.45 -11.56
CA VAL A 122 -10.65 -5.49 -11.20
C VAL A 122 -9.93 -6.56 -12.00
N TYR A 123 -10.54 -7.73 -12.20
CA TYR A 123 -9.96 -8.78 -13.04
C TYR A 123 -9.74 -8.29 -14.49
N LEU A 124 -10.75 -7.65 -15.10
CA LEU A 124 -10.63 -7.11 -16.45
C LEU A 124 -9.54 -6.05 -16.54
N LEU A 125 -9.45 -5.13 -15.56
CA LEU A 125 -8.39 -4.14 -15.50
C LEU A 125 -7.00 -4.76 -15.36
N ALA A 126 -6.87 -5.84 -14.58
CA ALA A 126 -5.62 -6.56 -14.41
C ALA A 126 -5.17 -7.27 -15.69
N THR A 127 -6.08 -7.58 -16.61
CA THR A 127 -5.75 -8.19 -17.91
C THR A 127 -5.39 -7.18 -19.01
N ILE A 128 -5.53 -5.88 -18.76
CA ILE A 128 -5.12 -4.83 -19.71
C ILE A 128 -3.61 -4.85 -20.01
N PRO A 129 -2.72 -4.83 -18.99
CA PRO A 129 -1.29 -4.92 -19.26
C PRO A 129 -0.93 -6.32 -19.77
N THR A 130 -0.49 -6.40 -21.02
CA THR A 130 -0.06 -7.67 -21.64
C THR A 130 1.41 -7.96 -21.40
N THR A 131 2.20 -6.93 -21.09
CA THR A 131 3.62 -7.05 -20.75
C THR A 131 3.89 -6.51 -19.35
N PHE A 132 5.01 -6.93 -18.76
CA PHE A 132 5.47 -6.42 -17.47
C PHE A 132 5.75 -4.91 -17.51
N GLU A 133 6.25 -4.41 -18.63
CA GLU A 133 6.52 -2.99 -18.85
C GLU A 133 5.22 -2.16 -18.80
N ASP A 134 4.17 -2.63 -19.48
CA ASP A 134 2.85 -1.98 -19.47
C ASP A 134 2.25 -1.97 -18.06
N GLY A 135 2.47 -3.05 -17.31
CA GLY A 135 2.04 -3.18 -15.92
C GLY A 135 2.72 -2.15 -15.01
N ASP A 136 4.03 -1.96 -15.17
CA ASP A 136 4.79 -0.97 -14.41
C ASP A 136 4.34 0.45 -14.73
N GLN A 137 4.14 0.77 -16.01
CA GLN A 137 3.63 2.07 -16.44
C GLN A 137 2.25 2.33 -15.84
N LEU A 138 1.33 1.36 -15.93
CA LEU A 138 0.00 1.48 -15.34
C LEU A 138 0.08 1.72 -13.82
N ALA A 139 0.95 0.99 -13.13
CA ALA A 139 1.17 1.16 -11.69
C ALA A 139 1.74 2.56 -11.35
N GLU A 140 2.66 3.08 -12.17
CA GLU A 140 3.20 4.43 -12.01
C GLU A 140 2.12 5.49 -12.19
N TRP A 141 1.32 5.39 -13.26
CA TRP A 141 0.19 6.27 -13.53
C TRP A 141 -0.82 6.27 -12.37
N LEU A 142 -1.22 5.10 -11.89
CA LEU A 142 -2.14 4.95 -10.76
C LEU A 142 -1.54 5.53 -9.47
N SER A 143 -0.24 5.30 -9.23
CA SER A 143 0.46 5.83 -8.06
C SER A 143 0.50 7.37 -8.06
N ILE A 144 0.80 7.98 -9.21
CA ILE A 144 0.79 9.44 -9.36
C ILE A 144 -0.62 9.99 -9.15
N ALA A 145 -1.63 9.42 -9.81
CA ALA A 145 -3.02 9.83 -9.64
C ALA A 145 -3.51 9.71 -8.19
N GLY A 146 -3.16 8.61 -7.53
CA GLY A 146 -3.44 8.37 -6.11
C GLY A 146 -2.77 9.39 -5.20
N ALA A 147 -1.50 9.74 -5.46
CA ALA A 147 -0.77 10.76 -4.71
C ALA A 147 -1.41 12.15 -4.86
N TYR A 148 -1.85 12.53 -6.06
CA TYR A 148 -2.58 13.77 -6.28
C TYR A 148 -3.87 13.80 -5.46
N LEU A 149 -4.67 12.73 -5.49
CA LEU A 149 -5.88 12.65 -4.67
C LEU A 149 -5.58 12.77 -3.18
N GLN A 150 -4.53 12.11 -2.68
CA GLN A 150 -4.15 12.15 -1.27
C GLN A 150 -3.68 13.52 -0.79
N ILE A 151 -3.15 14.38 -1.67
CA ILE A 151 -2.70 15.73 -1.30
C ILE A 151 -3.81 16.76 -1.53
N VAL A 152 -4.45 16.70 -2.70
CA VAL A 152 -5.46 17.68 -3.12
C VAL A 152 -6.73 17.55 -2.28
N LEU A 153 -7.19 16.32 -2.00
CA LEU A 153 -8.42 16.11 -1.24
C LEU A 153 -8.38 16.72 0.17
N PRO A 154 -7.37 16.43 1.03
CA PRO A 154 -7.29 17.07 2.34
C PRO A 154 -7.00 18.58 2.24
N ALA A 155 -6.25 19.06 1.25
CA ALA A 155 -6.03 20.49 1.06
C ALA A 155 -7.34 21.23 0.75
N VAL A 156 -8.18 20.68 -0.12
CA VAL A 156 -9.50 21.23 -0.44
C VAL A 156 -10.43 21.16 0.77
N LEU A 157 -10.47 20.04 1.49
CA LEU A 157 -11.25 19.91 2.72
C LEU A 157 -10.79 20.91 3.80
N LEU A 158 -9.49 21.13 3.94
CA LEU A 158 -8.93 22.11 4.86
C LEU A 158 -9.32 23.53 4.47
N LEU A 159 -9.25 23.88 3.18
CA LEU A 159 -9.71 25.19 2.68
C LEU A 159 -11.20 25.40 2.97
N ILE A 160 -12.04 24.39 2.71
CA ILE A 160 -13.47 24.44 3.04
C ILE A 160 -13.70 24.63 4.54
N ALA A 161 -12.95 23.91 5.39
CA ALA A 161 -13.07 24.02 6.85
C ALA A 161 -12.68 25.41 7.36
N ILE A 162 -11.60 25.99 6.82
CA ILE A 162 -11.16 27.36 7.15
C ILE A 162 -12.23 28.37 6.71
N LEU A 163 -12.77 28.22 5.50
CA LEU A 163 -13.82 29.09 4.96
C LEU A 163 -15.14 28.99 5.73
N ARG A 164 -15.46 27.81 6.27
CA ARG A 164 -16.66 27.58 7.10
C ARG A 164 -16.52 28.04 8.56
N LYS A 165 -15.34 28.51 9.01
CA LYS A 165 -15.05 28.90 10.41
C LYS A 165 -15.39 27.82 11.45
N GLU A 166 -15.46 26.54 11.08
CA GLU A 166 -15.73 25.44 12.03
C GLU A 166 -14.53 25.15 12.97
N GLY A 167 -13.40 25.85 12.80
CA GLY A 167 -12.22 25.76 13.66
C GLY A 167 -12.32 26.47 15.02
N GLU A 168 -13.30 27.36 15.26
CA GLU A 168 -13.45 28.05 16.56
C GLU A 168 -14.26 27.25 17.60
N SER A 169 -15.01 26.21 17.19
CA SER A 169 -15.86 25.46 18.13
C SER A 169 -15.28 24.10 18.58
N ALA A 170 -14.21 23.60 17.96
CA ALA A 170 -13.61 22.30 18.30
C ALA A 170 -12.37 22.38 19.21
N GLY A 171 -11.92 23.60 19.55
CA GLY A 171 -10.77 23.86 20.43
C GLY A 171 -11.10 24.29 21.85
N SER A 172 -12.38 24.23 22.27
CA SER A 172 -12.80 24.60 23.63
C SER A 172 -13.73 23.55 24.23
N LYS A 173 -13.15 22.42 24.65
CA LYS A 173 -13.42 21.75 25.93
C LYS A 173 -12.51 20.56 26.14
#